data_AF-A0A7W0LT64-F1
#
_entry.id   AF-A0A7W0LT64-F1
#
_cell.length_a   1.000
_cell.length_b   1.000
_cell.length_c   1.000
_cell.angle_alpha   90.00
_cell.angle_beta   90.00
_cell.angle_gamma   90.00
#
_symmetry.space_group_name_H-M   'P 1'
#
loop_
_entity.id
_entity.type
_entity.pdbx_description
1 polymer ?
#
loop_
_entity_poly.entity_id
_entity_poly.type
_entity_poly.pdbx_seq_one_letter_code
_entity_poly.pdbx_strand_id
1 'polypeptide(L)'
;MSKPRELVVALLGVRVARALHGRWRRLSAKDRERLGPLADEVRERALNLRGAADPQTAGRELQDASEKLADAMVESAEADPDASEAEVLRLREDLSSELERMVKADIAASTGPGDRAPAGRTPPPPRR
;
A
#
# COMPACT_ATOMS: atom_id res chain seq x y z
N MET A 1 19.72 11.49 4.07
CA MET A 1 19.68 10.97 2.68
C MET A 1 18.79 9.74 2.69
N SER A 2 17.53 9.86 2.25
CA SER A 2 16.60 8.73 2.17
C SER A 2 17.09 7.71 1.14
N LYS A 3 17.00 6.42 1.46
CA LYS A 3 17.47 5.36 0.58
C LYS A 3 16.53 5.24 -0.63
N PRO A 4 17.04 4.93 -1.83
CA PRO A 4 16.22 4.86 -3.05
C PRO A 4 15.03 3.87 -2.95
N ARG A 5 15.11 2.87 -2.07
CA ARG A 5 14.03 1.90 -1.82
C ARG A 5 12.88 2.47 -0.96
N GLU A 6 13.18 3.34 -0.01
CA GLU A 6 12.16 3.99 0.85
C GLU A 6 11.29 4.94 0.00
N LEU A 7 11.90 5.58 -1.00
CA LEU A 7 11.17 6.40 -1.96
C LEU A 7 10.20 5.59 -2.82
N VAL A 8 10.55 4.34 -3.17
CA VAL A 8 9.67 3.46 -3.97
C VAL A 8 8.43 3.06 -3.18
N VAL A 9 8.58 2.70 -1.90
CA VAL A 9 7.46 2.38 -1.00
C VAL A 9 6.55 3.60 -0.85
N ALA A 10 7.14 4.77 -0.57
CA ALA A 10 6.39 6.01 -0.44
C ALA A 10 5.58 6.35 -1.70
N LEU A 11 6.18 6.20 -2.88
CA LEU A 11 5.50 6.47 -4.15
C LEU A 11 4.37 5.48 -4.44
N LEU A 12 4.54 4.19 -4.12
CA LEU A 12 3.50 3.18 -4.32
C LEU A 12 2.34 3.35 -3.35
N GLY A 13 2.60 3.61 -2.06
CA GLY A 13 1.55 3.91 -1.09
C GLY A 13 0.73 5.14 -1.48
N VAL A 14 1.40 6.22 -1.90
CA VAL A 14 0.71 7.43 -2.41
C VAL A 14 -0.12 7.14 -3.66
N ARG A 15 0.33 6.23 -4.53
CA ARG A 15 -0.42 5.84 -5.73
C ARG A 15 -1.68 5.06 -5.38
N VAL A 16 -1.60 4.11 -4.44
CA VAL A 16 -2.76 3.36 -3.93
C VAL A 16 -3.75 4.31 -3.26
N ALA A 17 -3.29 5.18 -2.37
CA ALA A 17 -4.12 6.19 -1.72
C ALA A 17 -4.87 7.06 -2.74
N ARG A 18 -4.21 7.48 -3.83
CA ARG A 18 -4.83 8.24 -4.91
C ARG A 18 -5.87 7.43 -5.69
N ALA A 19 -5.62 6.14 -5.92
CA ALA A 19 -6.58 5.25 -6.59
C ALA A 19 -7.84 5.05 -5.74
N LEU A 20 -7.68 4.75 -4.45
CA LEU A 20 -8.77 4.62 -3.48
C LEU A 20 -9.59 5.90 -3.40
N HIS A 21 -8.94 7.06 -3.21
CA HIS A 21 -9.64 8.34 -3.19
C HIS A 21 -10.33 8.65 -4.53
N GLY A 22 -9.80 8.17 -5.65
CA GLY A 22 -10.44 8.21 -6.96
C GLY A 22 -11.73 7.41 -7.02
N ARG A 23 -11.72 6.18 -6.48
CA ARG A 23 -12.91 5.30 -6.38
C ARG A 23 -13.94 5.87 -5.40
N TRP A 24 -13.52 6.29 -4.20
CA TRP A 24 -14.39 6.95 -3.23
C TRP A 24 -15.20 8.09 -3.86
N ARG A 25 -14.53 8.99 -4.61
CA ARG A 25 -15.21 10.11 -5.29
C ARG A 25 -16.27 9.70 -6.32
N ARG A 26 -16.27 8.46 -6.80
CA ARG A 26 -17.25 7.93 -7.76
C ARG A 26 -18.42 7.20 -7.10
N LEU A 27 -18.35 6.95 -5.79
CA LEU A 27 -19.46 6.35 -5.04
C LEU A 27 -20.68 7.28 -5.01
N SER A 28 -21.83 6.73 -4.60
CA SER A 28 -23.04 7.50 -4.35
C SER A 28 -22.78 8.63 -3.34
N ALA A 29 -23.62 9.67 -3.33
CA ALA A 29 -23.46 10.75 -2.35
C ALA A 29 -23.51 10.25 -0.90
N LYS A 30 -24.41 9.29 -0.63
CA LYS A 30 -24.59 8.67 0.69
C LYS A 30 -23.34 7.90 1.12
N ASP A 31 -22.78 7.08 0.25
CA ASP A 31 -21.60 6.28 0.59
C ASP A 31 -20.35 7.16 0.66
N ARG A 32 -20.27 8.21 -0.15
CA ARG A 32 -19.20 9.21 -0.03
C ARG A 32 -19.20 9.89 1.33
N GLU A 33 -20.36 10.28 1.83
CA GLU A 33 -20.50 10.88 3.15
C GLU A 33 -20.13 9.88 4.25
N ARG A 34 -20.64 8.64 4.17
CA ARG A 34 -20.36 7.57 5.14
C ARG A 34 -18.86 7.22 5.22
N LEU A 35 -18.20 7.08 4.07
CA LEU A 35 -16.80 6.68 3.97
C LEU A 35 -15.82 7.86 3.99
N GLY A 36 -16.32 9.10 4.01
CA GLY A 36 -15.51 10.32 3.98
C GLY A 36 -14.39 10.34 5.02
N PRO A 37 -14.64 10.05 6.31
CA PRO A 37 -13.59 10.03 7.33
C PRO A 37 -12.44 9.06 7.03
N LEU A 38 -12.73 7.89 6.46
CA LEU A 38 -11.69 6.91 6.07
C LEU A 38 -10.90 7.39 4.84
N ALA A 39 -11.59 8.02 3.88
CA ALA A 39 -10.94 8.61 2.71
C ALA A 39 -10.00 9.76 3.07
N ASP A 40 -10.41 10.58 4.04
CA ASP A 40 -9.59 11.66 4.59
C ASP A 40 -8.39 11.11 5.38
N GLU A 41 -8.57 10.08 6.21
CA GLU A 41 -7.46 9.43 6.91
C GLU A 41 -6.39 8.90 5.93
N VAL A 42 -6.79 8.16 4.89
CA VAL A 42 -5.87 7.66 3.86
C VAL A 42 -5.12 8.80 3.18
N ARG A 43 -5.81 9.90 2.88
CA ARG A 43 -5.20 11.09 2.28
C ARG A 43 -4.17 11.72 3.21
N GLU A 44 -4.49 11.90 4.49
CA GLU A 44 -3.58 12.48 5.48
C GLU A 44 -2.34 11.62 5.68
N ARG A 45 -2.50 10.30 5.81
CA ARG A 45 -1.35 9.36 5.91
C ARG A 45 -0.45 9.42 4.68
N ALA A 46 -1.03 9.53 3.48
CA ALA A 46 -0.28 9.67 2.24
C ALA A 46 0.50 11.00 2.15
N LEU A 47 -0.03 12.09 2.73
CA LEU A 47 0.67 13.37 2.83
C LEU A 47 1.82 13.29 3.83
N ASN A 48 1.57 12.71 5.01
CA ASN A 48 2.56 12.55 6.07
C ASN A 48 3.76 11.70 5.63
N LEU A 49 3.53 10.67 4.81
CA LEU A 49 4.58 9.80 4.29
C LEU A 49 5.66 10.55 3.49
N ARG A 50 5.32 11.65 2.82
CA ARG A 50 6.29 12.41 1.99
C ARG A 50 7.34 13.17 2.82
N GLY A 51 7.10 13.37 4.11
CA GLY A 51 8.00 14.09 5.03
C GLY A 51 8.29 13.32 6.32
N ALA A 52 7.94 12.03 6.37
CA ALA A 52 8.06 11.23 7.58
C ALA A 52 9.53 11.03 7.98
N ALA A 53 9.82 11.22 9.27
CA ALA A 53 11.11 10.87 9.85
C ALA A 53 11.34 9.35 9.88
N ASP A 54 10.25 8.58 9.93
CA ASP A 54 10.21 7.13 9.83
C ASP A 54 9.27 6.70 8.68
N PRO A 55 9.79 6.59 7.45
CA PRO A 55 9.02 6.19 6.27
C PRO A 55 8.42 4.79 6.37
N GLN A 56 9.03 3.89 7.13
CA GLN A 56 8.58 2.51 7.30
C GLN A 56 7.33 2.46 8.17
N THR A 57 7.37 3.08 9.36
CA THR A 57 6.19 3.19 10.22
C THR A 57 5.07 3.95 9.50
N ALA A 58 5.36 5.09 8.88
CA ALA A 58 4.37 5.87 8.13
C ALA A 58 3.79 5.09 6.93
N GLY A 59 4.59 4.25 6.28
CA GLY A 59 4.15 3.37 5.20
C GLY A 59 3.16 2.31 5.68
N ARG A 60 3.44 1.71 6.84
CA ARG A 60 2.55 0.72 7.46
C ARG A 60 1.24 1.33 7.94
N GLU A 61 1.27 2.52 8.52
CA GLU A 61 0.05 3.25 8.89
C GLU A 61 -0.81 3.60 7.66
N LEU A 62 -0.17 4.00 6.55
CA LEU A 62 -0.87 4.23 5.30
C LEU A 62 -1.48 2.94 4.74
N GLN A 63 -0.78 1.82 4.88
CA GLN A 63 -1.30 0.51 4.50
C GLN A 63 -2.55 0.16 5.31
N ASP A 64 -2.48 0.22 6.64
CA ASP A 64 -3.59 -0.11 7.52
C ASP A 64 -4.83 0.77 7.24
N ALA A 65 -4.63 2.06 6.99
CA ALA A 65 -5.71 2.98 6.61
C ALA A 65 -6.30 2.63 5.22
N SER A 66 -5.44 2.25 4.27
CA SER A 66 -5.87 1.88 2.91
C SER A 66 -6.68 0.58 2.91
N GLU A 67 -6.29 -0.40 3.72
CA GLU A 67 -7.03 -1.66 3.92
C GLU A 67 -8.43 -1.38 4.48
N LYS A 68 -8.53 -0.59 5.56
CA LYS A 68 -9.84 -0.21 6.15
C LYS A 68 -10.77 0.46 5.16
N LEU A 69 -10.26 1.40 4.36
CA LEU A 69 -11.07 2.08 3.34
C LEU A 69 -11.51 1.11 2.24
N ALA A 70 -10.64 0.21 1.80
CA ALA A 70 -10.97 -0.80 0.81
C ALA A 70 -12.06 -1.77 1.30
N ASP A 71 -11.94 -2.27 2.54
CA ASP A 71 -12.96 -3.13 3.15
C ASP A 71 -14.30 -2.41 3.26
N ALA A 72 -14.30 -1.14 3.68
CA ALA A 72 -15.53 -0.34 3.77
C ALA A 72 -16.18 -0.10 2.39
N MET A 73 -15.39 0.01 1.31
CA MET A 73 -15.92 0.10 -0.06
C MET A 73 -16.57 -1.20 -0.52
N VAL A 74 -15.96 -2.34 -0.18
CA VAL A 74 -16.52 -3.66 -0.48
C VAL A 74 -17.83 -3.87 0.28
N GLU A 75 -17.84 -3.58 1.59
CA GLU A 75 -19.07 -3.66 2.41
C GLU A 75 -20.18 -2.76 1.85
N SER A 76 -19.83 -1.55 1.41
CA SER A 76 -20.78 -0.63 0.78
C SER A 76 -21.35 -1.21 -0.52
N ALA A 77 -20.53 -1.85 -1.34
CA ALA A 77 -20.97 -2.48 -2.58
C ALA A 77 -21.82 -3.75 -2.34
N GLU A 78 -21.52 -4.51 -1.29
CA GLU A 78 -22.33 -5.67 -0.89
C GLU A 78 -23.70 -5.29 -0.32
N ALA A 79 -23.78 -4.13 0.33
CA ALA A 79 -25.02 -3.60 0.87
C ALA A 79 -25.88 -2.89 -0.20
N ASP A 80 -25.35 -2.68 -1.41
CA ASP A 80 -26.07 -2.05 -2.52
C ASP A 80 -26.92 -3.10 -3.25
N PRO A 81 -28.27 -3.00 -3.20
CA PRO A 81 -29.15 -3.96 -3.87
C PRO A 81 -29.05 -3.93 -5.40
N ASP A 82 -28.51 -2.86 -5.98
CA ASP A 82 -28.34 -2.72 -7.42
C ASP A 82 -26.99 -3.28 -7.91
N ALA A 83 -26.07 -3.61 -6.99
CA ALA A 83 -24.78 -4.19 -7.33
C ALA A 83 -24.88 -5.70 -7.58
N SER A 84 -24.32 -6.17 -8.69
CA SER A 84 -24.21 -7.61 -8.96
C SER A 84 -23.05 -8.25 -8.19
N GLU A 85 -23.18 -9.54 -7.87
CA GLU A 85 -22.09 -10.32 -7.25
C GLU A 85 -20.78 -10.25 -8.05
N ALA A 86 -20.88 -10.24 -9.39
CA ALA A 86 -19.72 -10.12 -10.27
C ALA A 86 -19.05 -8.74 -10.21
N GLU A 87 -19.79 -7.67 -9.90
CA GLU A 87 -19.21 -6.34 -9.67
C GLU A 87 -18.49 -6.28 -8.32
N VAL A 88 -19.09 -6.83 -7.27
CA VAL A 88 -18.47 -6.91 -5.94
C VAL A 88 -17.20 -7.77 -5.99
N LEU A 89 -17.23 -8.92 -6.67
CA LEU A 89 -16.06 -9.78 -6.82
C LEU A 89 -14.92 -9.06 -7.53
N ARG A 90 -15.21 -8.41 -8.66
CA ARG A 90 -14.19 -7.62 -9.39
C ARG A 90 -13.62 -6.49 -8.53
N LEU A 91 -14.46 -5.81 -7.75
CA LEU A 91 -14.00 -4.77 -6.82
C LEU A 91 -13.04 -5.34 -5.78
N ARG A 92 -13.36 -6.49 -5.20
CA ARG A 92 -12.50 -7.18 -4.22
C ARG A 92 -11.14 -7.56 -4.82
N GLU A 93 -11.13 -8.13 -6.02
CA GLU A 93 -9.91 -8.54 -6.72
C GLU A 93 -9.02 -7.34 -7.06
N ASP A 94 -9.61 -6.26 -7.56
CA ASP A 94 -8.93 -5.02 -7.88
C ASP A 94 -8.28 -4.39 -6.63
N LEU A 95 -9.05 -4.26 -5.55
CA LEU A 95 -8.56 -3.68 -4.29
C LEU A 95 -7.49 -4.56 -3.65
N SER A 96 -7.68 -5.87 -3.61
CA SER A 96 -6.69 -6.82 -3.10
C SER A 96 -5.39 -6.75 -3.89
N SER A 97 -5.47 -6.68 -5.22
CA SER A 97 -4.29 -6.57 -6.09
C SER A 97 -3.53 -5.26 -5.89
N GLU A 98 -4.23 -4.16 -5.60
CA GLU A 98 -3.59 -2.87 -5.31
C GLU A 98 -2.88 -2.87 -3.96
N LEU A 99 -3.51 -3.40 -2.92
CA LEU A 99 -2.93 -3.52 -1.59
C LEU A 99 -1.75 -4.49 -1.59
N GLU A 100 -1.83 -5.62 -2.28
CA GLU A 100 -0.74 -6.59 -2.39
C GLU A 100 0.52 -5.97 -3.04
N ARG A 101 0.35 -5.09 -4.03
CA ARG A 101 1.49 -4.38 -4.64
C ARG A 101 2.19 -3.46 -3.65
N MET A 102 1.44 -2.84 -2.73
CA MET A 102 1.99 -2.00 -1.67
C MET A 102 2.78 -2.84 -0.67
N VAL A 103 2.22 -3.98 -0.23
CA VAL A 103 2.90 -4.93 0.68
C VAL A 103 4.19 -5.48 0.07
N LYS A 104 4.15 -5.90 -1.20
CA LYS A 104 5.34 -6.39 -1.92
C LYS A 104 6.45 -5.33 -1.98
N ALA A 105 6.10 -4.06 -2.12
CA ALA A 105 7.07 -2.97 -2.12
C ALA A 105 7.70 -2.76 -0.74
N ASP A 106 6.90 -2.84 0.32
CA ASP A 106 7.38 -2.74 1.70
C ASP A 106 8.34 -3.89 2.05
N ILE A 107 7.98 -5.13 1.73
CA ILE A 107 8.83 -6.31 1.91
C ILE A 107 10.16 -6.16 1.16
N ALA A 108 10.12 -5.64 -0.08
CA ALA A 108 11.32 -5.40 -0.88
C ALA A 108 12.22 -4.28 -0.31
N ALA A 109 11.65 -3.32 0.42
CA ALA A 109 12.41 -2.29 1.12
C ALA A 109 13.03 -2.82 2.42
N SER A 110 12.32 -3.69 3.13
CA SER A 110 12.76 -4.32 4.38
C SER A 110 13.81 -5.42 4.17
N THR A 111 13.76 -6.14 3.04
CA THR A 111 14.72 -7.20 2.69
C THR A 111 15.96 -6.60 2.03
N GLY A 112 16.93 -6.19 2.84
CA GLY A 112 18.20 -5.65 2.34
C GLY A 112 19.07 -6.71 1.62
N PRO A 113 20.00 -6.30 0.72
CA PRO A 113 20.93 -7.21 0.03
C PRO A 113 22.05 -7.76 0.96
N GLY A 114 21.84 -7.80 2.27
CA GLY A 114 22.82 -8.28 3.27
C GLY A 114 22.72 -9.77 3.58
N ASP A 115 21.62 -10.43 3.23
CA ASP A 115 21.38 -11.85 3.56
C ASP A 115 21.85 -12.83 2.47
N ARG A 116 22.86 -12.41 1.70
CA ARG A 116 23.62 -13.33 0.83
C ARG A 116 25.10 -13.08 1.10
N ALA A 117 25.60 -13.72 2.16
CA ALA A 117 27.03 -13.85 2.38
C ALA A 117 27.69 -14.36 1.09
N PRO A 118 28.76 -13.72 0.57
CA PRO A 118 29.59 -14.36 -0.45
C PRO A 118 30.33 -15.52 0.20
N ALA A 119 29.80 -16.73 0.03
CA ALA A 119 30.52 -17.95 0.34
C ALA A 119 31.83 -17.98 -0.47
N GLY A 120 32.96 -17.96 0.24
CA GLY A 120 34.21 -18.56 -0.19
C GLY A 120 35.01 -17.82 -1.25
N ARG A 121 35.77 -16.78 -0.84
CA ARG A 121 37.11 -16.56 -1.42
C ARG A 121 38.14 -17.19 -0.51
N THR A 122 38.48 -18.45 -0.78
CA THR A 122 39.66 -19.11 -0.23
C THR A 122 40.91 -18.33 -0.69
N PRO A 123 41.79 -17.88 0.22
CA PRO A 123 43.03 -17.24 -0.19
C PRO A 123 43.97 -18.26 -0.88
N PRO A 124 44.72 -17.85 -1.92
CA PRO A 124 45.68 -18.76 -2.57
C PRO A 124 46.84 -19.09 -1.63
N PRO A 125 47.44 -20.30 -1.72
CA PRO A 125 48.54 -20.69 -0.85
C PRO A 125 49.80 -19.87 -1.13
N PRO A 126 50.67 -19.66 -0.12
CA PRO A 126 51.91 -18.92 -0.29
C PRO A 126 52.85 -19.69 -1.23
N ARG A 127 53.38 -18.98 -2.24
CA ARG A 127 54.44 -19.49 -3.11
C ARG A 127 55.74 -19.55 -2.31
N ARG A 128 56.36 -20.74 -2.27
CA ARG A 128 57.75 -20.93 -1.85
C ARG A 128 58.68 -20.67 -3.03
#